data_AF-A0A382L7P4-F1
#
_entry.id   AF-A0A382L7P4-F1
#
_cell.length_a   1.000
_cell.length_b   1.000
_cell.length_c   1.000
_cell.angle_alpha   90.00
_cell.angle_beta   90.00
_cell.angle_gamma   90.00
#
_symmetry.space_group_name_H-M   'P 1'
#
loop_
_entity.id
_entity.type
_entity.pdbx_description
1 polymer ?
#
loop_
_entity_poly.entity_id
_entity_poly.type
_entity_poly.pdbx_seq_one_letter_code
_entity_poly.pdbx_strand_id
1 'polypeptide(L)'
;MLDIKKLENICAIIIIVAFFLPWVSLGFISFSGYDLPNLASFVNSFDAAFSENGESSGSANSLYAVYLIPLLSISILFMEYLGKESKKLCLTAGTLNVVGFLYILIFETEGDIGMMGIGIWITVLASIVMLLAATGFLKINSKT
;
A
#
# COMPACT_ATOMS: atom_id res chain seq x y z
N MET A 1 -7.65 -1.95 24.71
CA MET A 1 -8.55 -0.86 24.28
C MET A 1 -7.77 -0.01 23.29
N LEU A 2 -8.31 0.24 22.09
CA LEU A 2 -7.58 0.91 21.01
C LEU A 2 -7.34 2.39 21.34
N ASP A 3 -6.09 2.85 21.29
CA ASP A 3 -5.74 4.26 21.47
C ASP A 3 -5.65 4.98 20.11
N ILE A 4 -6.71 5.69 19.73
CA ILE A 4 -6.78 6.41 18.45
C ILE A 4 -5.79 7.59 18.39
N LYS A 5 -5.30 8.09 19.53
CA LYS A 5 -4.31 9.18 19.56
C LYS A 5 -2.90 8.69 19.23
N LYS A 6 -2.67 7.38 19.28
CA LYS A 6 -1.38 6.79 18.95
C LYS A 6 -1.12 6.89 17.45
N LEU A 7 0.04 7.42 17.08
CA LEU A 7 0.38 7.73 15.69
C LEU A 7 0.37 6.49 14.80
N GLU A 8 0.82 5.34 15.31
CA GLU A 8 0.81 4.07 14.58
C GLU A 8 -0.60 3.63 14.19
N ASN A 9 -1.58 3.84 15.07
CA ASN A 9 -2.99 3.53 14.78
C ASN A 9 -3.57 4.48 13.74
N ILE A 10 -3.26 5.77 13.84
CA ILE A 10 -3.68 6.77 12.84
C ILE A 10 -3.12 6.38 11.48
N CYS A 11 -1.83 6.03 11.39
CA CYS A 11 -1.20 5.61 10.15
C CYS A 11 -1.83 4.32 9.60
N ALA A 12 -2.11 3.33 10.45
CA ALA A 12 -2.75 2.09 10.04
C ALA A 12 -4.16 2.34 9.45
N ILE A 13 -4.95 3.23 10.06
CA ILE A 13 -6.25 3.64 9.53
C ILE A 13 -6.09 4.34 8.17
N ILE A 14 -5.14 5.27 8.06
CA ILE A 14 -4.86 5.98 6.81
C ILE A 14 -4.46 5.01 5.70
N ILE A 15 -3.61 4.02 5.98
CA ILE A 15 -3.19 3.01 4.99
C ILE A 15 -4.39 2.18 4.50
N ILE A 16 -5.29 1.79 5.41
CA ILE A 16 -6.51 1.07 5.03
C ILE A 16 -7.37 1.92 4.09
N VAL A 17 -7.58 3.20 4.41
CA VAL A 17 -8.36 4.11 3.56
C VAL A 17 -7.66 4.34 2.22
N ALA A 18 -6.34 4.55 2.24
CA ALA A 18 -5.54 4.81 1.05
C ALA A 18 -5.54 3.64 0.07
N PHE A 19 -5.72 2.41 0.55
CA PHE A 19 -5.87 1.22 -0.30
C PHE A 19 -7.08 1.30 -1.25
N PHE A 20 -8.14 1.99 -0.84
CA PHE A 20 -9.35 2.18 -1.66
C PHE A 20 -9.33 3.45 -2.51
N LEU A 21 -8.26 4.27 -2.41
CA LEU A 21 -8.07 5.42 -3.28
C LEU A 21 -7.45 4.99 -4.61
N PRO A 22 -7.45 5.86 -5.64
CA PRO A 22 -6.74 5.59 -6.91
C PRO A 22 -5.24 5.33 -6.68
N TRP A 23 -4.77 4.14 -7.03
CA TRP A 23 -3.36 3.74 -7.00
C TRP A 23 -2.71 3.90 -8.36
N VAL A 24 -3.45 3.60 -9.42
CA VAL A 24 -3.00 3.78 -10.80
C VAL A 24 -3.97 4.73 -11.51
N SER A 25 -3.43 5.72 -12.22
CA SER A 25 -4.19 6.70 -12.98
C SER A 25 -3.72 6.72 -14.43
N LEU A 26 -4.58 6.25 -15.33
CA LEU A 26 -4.37 6.23 -16.78
C LEU A 26 -5.19 7.36 -17.43
N GLY A 27 -4.93 8.60 -17.00
CA GLY A 27 -5.65 9.79 -17.46
C GLY A 27 -7.13 9.81 -17.02
N PHE A 28 -8.01 9.17 -17.79
CA PHE A 28 -9.46 9.14 -17.55
C PHE A 28 -9.93 7.92 -16.77
N ILE A 29 -9.11 6.88 -16.67
CA ILE A 29 -9.43 5.65 -15.93
C ILE A 29 -8.51 5.58 -14.71
N SER A 30 -9.07 5.22 -13.56
CA SER A 30 -8.33 5.05 -12.31
C SER A 30 -8.63 3.70 -11.70
N PHE A 31 -7.61 3.06 -11.16
CA PHE A 31 -7.72 1.76 -10.49
C PHE A 31 -7.27 1.90 -9.05
N SER A 32 -8.05 1.32 -8.13
CA SER A 32 -7.72 1.30 -6.71
C SER A 32 -6.77 0.15 -6.39
N GLY A 33 -6.23 0.10 -5.17
CA GLY A 33 -5.31 -0.97 -4.75
C GLY A 33 -5.92 -2.38 -4.86
N TYR A 34 -7.22 -2.54 -4.62
CA TYR A 34 -7.91 -3.82 -4.77
C TYR A 34 -8.18 -4.21 -6.23
N ASP A 35 -8.17 -3.25 -7.16
CA ASP A 35 -8.40 -3.50 -8.58
C ASP A 35 -7.12 -3.94 -9.32
N LEU A 36 -5.95 -3.84 -8.70
CA LEU A 36 -4.66 -4.15 -9.33
C LEU A 36 -4.56 -5.57 -9.94
N PRO A 37 -5.02 -6.65 -9.28
CA PRO A 37 -5.01 -7.97 -9.91
C PRO A 37 -5.90 -8.03 -11.17
N ASN A 38 -7.05 -7.33 -11.15
CA ASN A 38 -7.94 -7.25 -12.30
C ASN A 38 -7.36 -6.35 -13.41
N LEU A 39 -6.60 -5.31 -13.05
CA LEU A 39 -5.90 -4.44 -14.00
C LEU A 39 -4.92 -5.24 -14.87
N ALA A 40 -4.15 -6.16 -14.29
CA ALA A 40 -3.23 -6.98 -15.08
C ALA A 40 -3.97 -7.83 -16.13
N SER A 41 -5.12 -8.39 -15.78
CA SER A 41 -5.95 -9.11 -16.76
C SER A 41 -6.52 -8.19 -17.85
N PHE A 42 -6.87 -6.94 -17.49
CA PHE A 42 -7.34 -5.93 -18.44
C PHE A 42 -6.24 -5.52 -19.42
N VAL A 43 -5.04 -5.21 -18.93
CA VAL A 43 -3.88 -4.83 -19.76
C VAL A 43 -3.49 -5.97 -20.69
N ASN A 44 -3.39 -7.21 -20.18
CA ASN A 44 -3.08 -8.37 -21.01
C ASN A 44 -4.12 -8.61 -22.11
N SER A 45 -5.41 -8.39 -21.81
CA SER A 45 -6.50 -8.57 -22.79
C SER A 45 -6.54 -7.43 -23.82
N PHE A 46 -6.23 -6.21 -23.39
CA PHE A 46 -6.15 -5.04 -24.27
C PHE A 46 -4.95 -5.17 -25.22
N ASP A 47 -3.78 -5.54 -24.70
CA ASP A 47 -2.57 -5.72 -25.49
C ASP A 47 -2.73 -6.87 -26.51
N ALA A 48 -3.32 -8.00 -26.11
CA ALA A 48 -3.64 -9.10 -27.03
C ALA A 48 -4.67 -8.73 -28.13
N ALA A 49 -5.52 -7.73 -27.90
CA ALA A 49 -6.46 -7.24 -28.91
C ALA A 49 -5.81 -6.31 -29.94
N PHE A 50 -4.65 -5.73 -29.61
CA PHE A 50 -3.91 -4.79 -30.46
C PHE A 50 -2.56 -5.35 -30.96
N SER A 51 -2.10 -6.50 -30.46
CA SER A 51 -0.81 -7.10 -30.78
C SER A 51 -1.00 -8.44 -31.54
N GLU A 52 -0.40 -8.54 -32.73
CA GLU A 52 -0.59 -9.67 -33.66
C GLU A 52 0.20 -10.95 -33.25
N ASN A 53 1.10 -10.86 -32.25
CA ASN A 53 1.87 -11.99 -31.73
C ASN A 53 1.64 -12.14 -30.22
N GLY A 54 0.71 -13.03 -29.86
CA GLY A 54 0.25 -13.24 -28.49
C GLY A 54 1.23 -14.03 -27.62
N GLU A 55 2.13 -13.34 -26.93
CA GLU A 55 2.80 -13.87 -25.75
C GLU A 55 2.27 -13.20 -24.48
N SER A 56 1.29 -13.84 -23.86
CA SER A 56 0.76 -13.46 -22.55
C SER A 56 1.73 -13.87 -21.45
N SER A 57 2.72 -13.03 -21.14
CA SER A 57 3.65 -13.25 -20.04
C SER A 57 3.24 -12.43 -18.82
N GLY A 58 2.63 -13.07 -17.83
CA GLY A 58 2.40 -12.42 -16.54
C GLY A 58 1.66 -13.31 -15.54
N SER A 59 2.40 -13.98 -14.66
CA SER A 59 1.80 -14.75 -13.56
C SER A 59 1.10 -13.79 -12.59
N ALA A 60 -0.24 -13.76 -12.63
CA ALA A 60 -1.09 -12.88 -11.82
C ALA A 60 -0.99 -13.11 -10.29
N ASN A 61 -0.25 -14.11 -9.85
CA ASN A 61 -0.16 -14.50 -8.44
C ASN A 61 0.64 -13.51 -7.59
N SER A 62 1.63 -12.80 -8.14
CA SER A 62 2.44 -11.82 -7.39
C SER A 62 1.66 -10.55 -7.03
N LEU A 63 0.64 -10.18 -7.81
CA LEU A 63 -0.15 -8.96 -7.61
C LEU A 63 -1.11 -9.04 -6.42
N TYR A 64 -1.47 -10.26 -5.99
CA TYR A 64 -2.26 -10.43 -4.77
C TYR A 64 -1.48 -10.04 -3.50
N ALA A 65 -0.16 -9.88 -3.57
CA ALA A 65 0.65 -9.37 -2.45
C ALA A 65 0.22 -7.97 -2.00
N VAL A 66 -0.40 -7.17 -2.86
CA VAL A 66 -0.92 -5.84 -2.54
C VAL A 66 -1.99 -5.92 -1.42
N TYR A 67 -2.71 -7.03 -1.29
CA TYR A 67 -3.68 -7.23 -0.19
C TYR A 67 -3.03 -7.39 1.19
N LEU A 68 -1.70 -7.62 1.27
CA LEU A 68 -0.99 -7.62 2.55
C LEU A 68 -0.98 -6.23 3.19
N ILE A 69 -1.08 -5.16 2.40
CA ILE A 69 -1.01 -3.77 2.84
C ILE A 69 -2.17 -3.42 3.80
N PRO A 70 -3.45 -3.58 3.41
CA PRO A 70 -4.57 -3.37 4.32
C PRO A 70 -4.61 -4.45 5.43
N LEU A 71 -4.22 -5.69 5.13
CA LEU A 71 -4.29 -6.79 6.09
C LEU A 71 -3.33 -6.61 7.28
N LEU A 72 -2.09 -6.18 7.02
CA LEU A 72 -1.13 -5.83 8.06
C LEU A 72 -1.60 -4.64 8.89
N SER A 73 -2.19 -3.63 8.24
CA SER A 73 -2.73 -2.45 8.92
C SER A 73 -3.90 -2.81 9.86
N ILE A 74 -4.81 -3.68 9.41
CA ILE A 74 -5.88 -4.23 10.26
C ILE A 74 -5.29 -5.04 11.42
N SER A 75 -4.25 -5.84 11.15
CA SER A 75 -3.59 -6.66 12.17
C SER A 75 -2.93 -5.82 13.27
N ILE A 76 -2.37 -4.65 12.92
CA ILE A 76 -1.84 -3.67 13.88
C ILE A 76 -2.96 -3.20 14.81
N LEU A 77 -4.08 -2.71 14.24
CA LEU A 77 -5.23 -2.23 15.02
C LEU A 77 -5.81 -3.33 15.91
N PHE A 78 -5.87 -4.56 15.39
CA PHE A 78 -6.36 -5.71 16.13
C PHE A 78 -5.45 -6.09 17.31
N MET A 79 -4.14 -6.12 17.12
CA MET A 79 -3.18 -6.39 18.21
C MET A 79 -3.25 -5.33 19.31
N GLU A 80 -3.40 -4.06 18.93
CA GLU A 80 -3.57 -2.97 19.91
C GLU A 80 -4.90 -3.04 20.64
N TYR A 81 -5.97 -3.41 19.94
CA TYR A 81 -7.26 -3.67 20.57
C TYR A 81 -7.14 -4.75 21.66
N LEU A 82 -6.40 -5.84 21.38
CA LEU A 82 -6.07 -6.91 22.32
C LEU A 82 -5.07 -6.50 23.42
N GLY A 83 -4.54 -5.27 23.40
CA GLY A 83 -3.56 -4.78 24.38
C GLY A 83 -2.17 -5.41 24.23
N LYS A 84 -1.84 -5.98 23.06
CA LYS A 84 -0.53 -6.56 22.76
C LYS A 84 0.37 -5.53 22.10
N GLU A 85 1.69 -5.74 22.23
CA GLU A 85 2.68 -4.89 21.56
C GLU A 85 2.60 -5.07 20.03
N SER A 86 2.25 -4.00 19.33
CA SER A 86 2.12 -3.94 17.87
C SER A 86 3.41 -3.47 17.16
N LYS A 87 4.43 -3.02 17.90
CA LYS A 87 5.62 -2.33 17.37
C LYS A 87 6.30 -3.10 16.23
N LYS A 88 6.51 -4.41 16.39
CA LYS A 88 7.13 -5.25 15.36
C LYS A 88 6.29 -5.29 14.08
N LEU A 89 4.97 -5.38 14.21
CA LEU A 89 4.05 -5.34 13.06
C LEU A 89 4.06 -3.97 12.38
N CYS A 90 4.11 -2.87 13.13
CA CYS A 90 4.24 -1.53 12.56
C CYS A 90 5.53 -1.39 11.74
N LEU A 91 6.65 -1.91 12.25
CA LEU A 91 7.92 -1.93 11.52
C LEU A 91 7.82 -2.78 10.25
N THR A 92 7.30 -4.00 10.35
CA THR A 92 7.15 -4.88 9.19
C THR A 92 6.21 -4.28 8.14
N ALA A 93 5.06 -3.76 8.54
CA ALA A 93 4.09 -3.15 7.63
C ALA A 93 4.65 -1.90 6.94
N GLY A 94 5.25 -0.99 7.71
CA GLY A 94 5.85 0.22 7.17
C GLY A 94 7.00 -0.09 6.19
N THR A 95 7.89 -1.02 6.55
CA THR A 95 8.99 -1.44 5.68
C THR A 95 8.48 -2.13 4.42
N LEU A 96 7.50 -3.04 4.54
CA LEU A 96 6.93 -3.74 3.39
C LEU A 96 6.30 -2.77 2.40
N ASN A 97 5.54 -1.78 2.87
CA ASN A 97 4.91 -0.78 1.99
C ASN A 97 5.95 0.09 1.28
N VAL A 98 6.98 0.56 2.00
CA VAL A 98 8.02 1.43 1.42
C VAL A 98 8.88 0.65 0.43
N VAL A 99 9.35 -0.54 0.80
CA VAL A 99 10.18 -1.38 -0.07
C VAL A 99 9.37 -1.88 -1.28
N GLY A 100 8.12 -2.29 -1.08
CA GLY A 100 7.23 -2.69 -2.16
C GLY A 100 6.98 -1.56 -3.15
N PHE A 101 6.77 -0.34 -2.65
CA PHE A 101 6.68 0.85 -3.51
C PHE A 101 7.96 1.10 -4.31
N LEU A 102 9.13 1.07 -3.67
CA LEU A 102 10.41 1.26 -4.36
C LEU A 102 10.66 0.19 -5.41
N TYR A 103 10.28 -1.06 -5.13
CA TYR A 103 10.38 -2.15 -6.09
C TYR A 103 9.54 -1.86 -7.34
N ILE A 104 8.26 -1.50 -7.17
CA ILE A 104 7.38 -1.16 -8.30
C ILE A 104 7.93 0.06 -9.06
N LEU A 105 8.35 1.11 -8.36
CA LEU A 105 8.87 2.32 -8.99
C LEU A 105 10.12 2.05 -9.83
N ILE A 106 11.04 1.20 -9.37
CA ILE A 106 12.32 0.97 -10.04
C ILE A 106 12.21 -0.09 -11.12
N PHE A 107 11.51 -1.19 -10.85
CA PHE A 107 11.53 -2.38 -11.70
C PHE A 107 10.30 -2.53 -12.60
N GLU A 108 9.15 -1.99 -12.21
CA GLU A 108 7.90 -2.14 -12.97
C GLU A 108 7.56 -0.88 -13.78
N THR A 109 7.85 0.31 -13.25
CA THR A 109 7.54 1.58 -13.94
C THR A 109 8.76 2.29 -14.52
N GLU A 110 9.96 1.72 -14.39
CA GLU A 110 11.23 2.32 -14.86
C GLU A 110 11.47 3.76 -14.35
N GLY A 111 10.93 4.08 -13.18
CA GLY A 111 10.98 5.41 -12.58
C GLY A 111 9.87 6.36 -13.02
N ASP A 112 8.94 5.93 -13.89
CA ASP A 112 7.78 6.74 -14.24
C ASP A 112 6.80 6.81 -13.06
N ILE A 113 6.52 8.05 -12.66
CA ILE A 113 5.57 8.39 -11.59
C ILE A 113 4.22 8.88 -12.14
N GLY A 114 4.11 9.12 -13.45
CA GLY A 114 2.93 9.68 -14.09
C GLY A 114 1.68 8.81 -13.93
N MET A 115 1.87 7.50 -13.83
CA MET A 115 0.80 6.53 -13.62
C MET A 115 0.42 6.34 -12.14
N MET A 116 1.16 6.92 -11.19
CA MET A 116 0.95 6.70 -9.76
C MET A 116 -0.11 7.62 -9.19
N GLY A 117 -1.23 7.03 -8.78
CA GLY A 117 -2.34 7.70 -8.13
C GLY A 117 -2.06 8.06 -6.67
N ILE A 118 -2.94 8.91 -6.13
CA ILE A 118 -2.80 9.49 -4.78
C ILE A 118 -2.78 8.44 -3.65
N GLY A 119 -3.45 7.29 -3.84
CA GLY A 119 -3.51 6.23 -2.85
C GLY A 119 -2.14 5.62 -2.53
N ILE A 120 -1.27 5.47 -3.53
CA ILE A 120 0.11 5.00 -3.33
C ILE A 120 0.90 6.02 -2.51
N TRP A 121 0.84 7.30 -2.88
CA TRP A 121 1.57 8.36 -2.19
C TRP A 121 1.17 8.50 -0.72
N ILE A 122 -0.13 8.45 -0.44
CA ILE A 122 -0.64 8.48 0.94
C ILE A 122 -0.17 7.23 1.71
N THR A 123 -0.21 6.05 1.09
CA THR A 123 0.26 4.80 1.70
C THR A 123 1.74 4.87 2.07
N VAL A 124 2.58 5.36 1.17
CA VAL A 124 4.02 5.52 1.41
C VAL A 124 4.28 6.54 2.51
N LEU A 125 3.64 7.71 2.45
CA LEU A 125 3.79 8.75 3.47
C LEU A 125 3.38 8.24 4.86
N ALA A 126 2.21 7.60 4.96
CA ALA A 126 1.73 7.01 6.21
C ALA A 126 2.66 5.91 6.71
N SER A 127 3.26 5.13 5.81
CA SER A 127 4.23 4.09 6.17
C SER A 127 5.54 4.66 6.71
N ILE A 128 6.06 5.74 6.11
CA ILE A 128 7.25 6.44 6.62
C ILE A 128 6.98 7.01 8.01
N VAL A 129 5.84 7.68 8.20
CA VAL A 129 5.44 8.24 9.50
C VAL A 129 5.25 7.13 10.54
N MET A 130 4.64 6.00 10.16
CA MET A 130 4.49 4.82 11.01
C MET A 130 5.85 4.26 11.46
N LEU A 131 6.82 4.16 10.55
CA LEU A 131 8.18 3.69 10.87
C LEU A 131 8.87 4.63 11.86
N LEU A 132 8.78 5.94 11.64
CA LEU A 132 9.35 6.95 12.52
C LEU A 132 8.69 6.95 13.91
N ALA A 133 7.38 6.71 14.00
CA ALA A 133 6.70 6.50 15.28
C ALA A 133 7.14 5.22 15.99
N ALA A 134 7.12 4.08 15.28
CA ALA A 134 7.45 2.78 15.86
C ALA A 134 8.90 2.70 16.37
N THR A 135 9.83 3.40 15.71
CA THR A 135 11.24 3.54 16.14
C THR A 135 11.42 4.56 17.27
N GLY A 136 10.42 5.41 17.53
CA GLY A 136 10.42 6.39 18.63
C GLY A 136 11.00 7.75 18.26
N PHE A 137 11.31 8.00 16.98
CA PHE A 137 11.74 9.32 16.50
C PHE A 137 10.60 10.34 16.46
N LEU A 138 9.36 9.88 16.25
CA LEU A 138 8.16 10.70 16.36
C LEU A 138 7.32 10.27 17.56
N LYS A 139 7.01 11.23 18.44
CA LYS A 139 6.01 11.07 19.50
C LYS A 139 5.03 12.22 19.41
N ILE A 140 3.74 11.91 19.27
CA ILE A 140 2.71 12.91 19.52
C ILE A 140 2.74 13.21 21.01
N ASN A 141 3.22 14.40 21.35
CA ASN A 141 3.23 14.90 22.72
C ASN A 141 1.79 15.30 23.06
N SER A 142 0.96 14.33 23.47
CA SER A 142 -0.39 14.60 23.95
C SER A 142 -0.29 15.26 25.33
N LYS A 143 -0.07 16.58 25.37
CA LYS A 143 -0.44 17.37 26.54
C LYS A 143 -1.97 17.40 26.61
N THR A 144 -2.55 16.46 27.35
CA THR A 144 -3.89 16.58 27.93
C THR A 144 -3.83 16.02 29.33
#